data_AF-A0AA36DI81-F1
#
_entry.id   AF-A0AA36DI81-F1
#
_cell.length_a   1.000
_cell.length_b   1.000
_cell.length_c   1.000
_cell.angle_alpha   90.00
_cell.angle_beta   90.00
_cell.angle_gamma   90.00
#
_symmetry.space_group_name_H-M   'P 1'
#
loop_
_entity.id
_entity.type
_entity.pdbx_description
1 polymer ?
#
loop_
_entity_poly.entity_id
_entity_poly.type
_entity_poly.pdbx_seq_one_letter_code
_entity_poly.pdbx_strand_id
1 'polypeptide(L)'
;MAALLPLVRAQFGASNLGGAVGCVVTKNKLFSSGNYIRDLTEPEVKVLIQYKKDMVAFKKKIADAFDNVEEMETTGNKNVTLPPMPVRPSMPSFCMGADTTMYIFAGCSVQNYKVYIGKTFARNLDQKERGRLEKFVKQMKDNEAKAAQDPTATQAPGAQKDLDFCTEL
;
A
#
# COMPACT_ATOMS: atom_id res chain seq x y z
N MET A 1 23.75 -26.66 5.96
CA MET A 1 23.74 -25.20 6.25
C MET A 1 22.62 -24.59 5.42
N ALA A 2 21.49 -24.24 6.04
CA ALA A 2 20.39 -23.57 5.34
C ALA A 2 20.71 -22.07 5.23
N ALA A 3 20.92 -21.59 4.00
CA ALA A 3 21.13 -20.17 3.75
C ALA A 3 19.80 -19.43 3.93
N LEU A 4 19.69 -18.66 5.00
CA LEU A 4 18.64 -17.66 5.19
C LEU A 4 18.89 -16.53 4.18
N LEU A 5 18.28 -16.63 3.00
CA LEU A 5 18.29 -15.55 2.01
C LEU A 5 17.41 -14.38 2.49
N PRO A 6 17.87 -13.13 2.40
CA PRO A 6 17.05 -11.98 2.77
C PRO A 6 15.91 -11.80 1.75
N LEU A 7 14.68 -12.04 2.19
CA LEU A 7 13.47 -11.79 1.39
C LEU A 7 13.28 -10.28 1.22
N VAL A 8 13.50 -9.74 0.02
CA VAL A 8 12.99 -8.40 -0.33
C VAL A 8 11.50 -8.54 -0.60
N ARG A 9 10.67 -8.00 0.30
CA ARG A 9 9.21 -7.95 0.13
C ARG A 9 8.78 -6.56 -0.29
N ALA A 10 8.06 -6.47 -1.41
CA ALA A 10 7.21 -5.32 -1.68
C ALA A 10 5.96 -5.45 -0.82
N GLN A 11 5.74 -4.50 0.10
CA GLN A 11 4.48 -4.43 0.82
C GLN A 11 3.48 -3.66 -0.04
N PHE A 12 2.57 -4.38 -0.67
CA PHE A 12 1.37 -3.80 -1.26
C PHE A 12 0.34 -3.59 -0.16
N GLY A 13 -0.33 -2.44 -0.18
CA GLY A 13 -1.34 -2.06 0.80
C GLY A 13 -2.55 -2.98 0.78
N ALA A 14 -2.45 -4.11 1.47
CA ALA A 14 -3.57 -4.93 1.88
C ALA A 14 -3.33 -5.37 3.33
N SER A 15 -4.29 -5.00 4.16
CA SER A 15 -4.41 -5.15 5.60
C SER A 15 -3.85 -6.44 6.19
N ASN A 16 -3.20 -6.26 7.36
CA ASN A 16 -3.07 -7.17 8.51
C ASN A 16 -1.61 -7.46 8.90
N LEU A 17 -0.99 -6.52 9.62
CA LEU A 17 -0.02 -6.74 10.72
C LEU A 17 0.60 -5.39 11.13
N GLY A 18 0.14 -4.84 12.27
CA GLY A 18 0.94 -4.18 13.30
C GLY A 18 2.03 -3.14 12.97
N GLY A 19 2.04 -2.47 11.81
CA GLY A 19 3.06 -1.44 11.55
C GLY A 19 2.73 -0.51 10.39
N ALA A 20 2.04 0.60 10.64
CA ALA A 20 1.93 1.80 9.79
C ALA A 20 1.73 1.62 8.26
N VAL A 21 1.30 0.47 7.75
CA VAL A 21 1.02 0.25 6.31
C VAL A 21 -0.31 0.93 5.99
N GLY A 22 -0.27 2.21 5.64
CA GLY A 22 -1.46 2.98 5.27
C GLY A 22 -1.13 4.19 4.41
N CYS A 23 -2.07 4.52 3.52
CA CYS A 23 -2.10 5.79 2.80
C CYS A 23 -2.87 6.81 3.65
N VAL A 24 -2.20 7.90 4.02
CA VAL A 24 -2.80 8.95 4.84
C VAL A 24 -2.64 10.27 4.12
N VAL A 25 -3.73 11.03 4.05
CA VAL A 25 -3.69 12.41 3.58
C VAL A 25 -4.03 13.36 4.71
N THR A 26 -3.14 14.31 4.97
CA THR A 26 -3.40 15.42 5.89
C THR A 26 -2.84 16.72 5.32
N LYS A 27 -3.62 17.82 5.40
CA LYS A 27 -3.24 19.14 4.86
C LYS A 27 -2.72 19.09 3.40
N ASN A 28 -3.40 18.32 2.53
CA ASN A 28 -3.01 18.07 1.13
C ASN A 28 -1.63 17.39 0.96
N LYS A 29 -1.08 16.78 2.01
CA LYS A 29 0.16 16.02 1.97
C LYS A 29 -0.14 14.53 1.97
N LEU A 30 0.44 13.81 1.03
CA LEU A 30 0.37 12.36 0.93
C LEU A 30 1.47 11.72 1.78
N PHE A 31 1.04 10.82 2.66
CA PHE A 31 1.91 9.95 3.44
C PHE A 31 1.61 8.50 3.09
N SER A 32 2.66 7.69 2.98
CA SER A 32 2.55 6.23 2.85
C SER A 32 3.55 5.57 3.77
N SER A 33 3.16 4.49 4.43
CA SER A 33 4.02 3.75 5.36
C SER A 33 4.62 4.61 6.49
N GLY A 34 3.94 5.72 6.84
CA GLY A 34 4.41 6.71 7.81
C GLY A 34 5.34 7.80 7.26
N ASN A 35 5.75 7.72 5.99
CA ASN A 35 6.66 8.68 5.38
C ASN A 35 5.93 9.72 4.52
N TYR A 36 6.42 10.96 4.53
CA TYR A 36 5.96 11.99 3.61
C TYR A 36 6.44 11.68 2.18
N ILE A 37 5.49 11.58 1.26
CA ILE A 37 5.76 11.28 -0.15
C ILE A 37 5.86 12.58 -0.94
N ARG A 38 4.77 13.36 -0.98
CA ARG A 38 4.63 14.62 -1.71
C ARG A 38 3.32 15.33 -1.35
N ASP A 39 3.13 16.52 -1.88
CA ASP A 39 1.83 17.17 -1.89
C ASP A 39 0.93 16.58 -2.99
N LEU A 40 -0.37 16.59 -2.73
CA LEU A 40 -1.39 16.21 -3.70
C LEU A 40 -1.52 17.30 -4.77
N THR A 41 -1.66 16.86 -6.00
CA THR A 41 -2.01 17.71 -7.13
C THR A 41 -3.48 18.13 -7.05
N GLU A 42 -3.87 19.22 -7.72
CA GLU A 42 -5.27 19.67 -7.72
C GLU A 42 -6.26 18.60 -8.20
N PRO A 43 -5.97 17.79 -9.24
CA PRO A 43 -6.84 16.68 -9.61
C PRO A 43 -7.00 15.64 -8.50
N GLU A 44 -5.91 15.30 -7.80
CA GLU A 44 -5.96 14.32 -6.70
C GLU A 44 -6.72 14.86 -5.49
N VAL A 45 -6.67 16.17 -5.22
CA VAL A 45 -7.51 16.82 -4.21
C VAL A 45 -8.99 16.64 -4.54
N LYS A 46 -9.38 16.82 -5.82
CA LYS A 46 -10.77 16.59 -6.26
C LYS A 46 -11.19 15.13 -6.05
N VAL A 47 -10.33 14.18 -6.41
CA VAL A 47 -10.56 12.74 -6.17
C VAL A 47 -10.73 12.46 -4.68
N LEU A 48 -9.90 13.04 -3.81
CA LEU A 48 -10.00 12.86 -2.37
C LEU A 48 -11.31 13.42 -1.80
N ILE A 49 -11.75 14.59 -2.28
CA ILE A 49 -13.03 15.19 -1.89
C ILE A 49 -14.18 14.24 -2.26
N GLN A 50 -14.17 13.68 -3.46
CA GLN A 50 -15.19 12.73 -3.90
C GLN A 50 -15.16 11.46 -3.03
N TYR A 51 -13.99 10.86 -2.85
CA TYR A 51 -13.82 9.69 -1.99
C TYR A 51 -14.36 9.91 -0.56
N LYS A 52 -14.13 11.08 0.03
CA LYS A 52 -14.67 11.44 1.35
C LYS A 52 -16.20 11.49 1.35
N LYS A 53 -16.83 12.05 0.31
CA LYS A 53 -18.30 12.08 0.16
C LYS A 53 -18.85 10.67 0.04
N ASP A 54 -18.23 9.84 -0.79
CA ASP A 54 -18.64 8.45 -0.99
C ASP A 54 -18.51 7.63 0.29
N MET A 55 -17.47 7.87 1.08
CA MET A 55 -17.29 7.23 2.39
C MET A 55 -18.33 7.65 3.42
N VAL A 56 -18.78 8.91 3.41
CA VAL A 56 -19.89 9.36 4.27
C VAL A 56 -21.18 8.68 3.85
N ALA A 57 -21.48 8.63 2.54
CA ALA A 57 -22.66 7.94 2.03
C ALA A 57 -22.64 6.45 2.33
N PHE A 58 -21.49 5.79 2.20
CA PHE A 58 -21.29 4.39 2.55
C PHE A 58 -21.56 4.14 4.04
N LYS A 59 -20.97 4.94 4.94
CA LYS A 59 -21.20 4.82 6.38
C LYS A 59 -22.66 5.02 6.76
N LYS A 60 -23.33 5.98 6.12
CA LYS A 60 -24.75 6.21 6.32
C LYS A 60 -25.58 5.00 5.91
N LYS A 61 -25.36 4.44 4.70
CA LYS A 61 -26.05 3.22 4.24
C LYS A 61 -25.84 2.02 5.18
N ILE A 62 -24.64 1.91 5.75
CA ILE A 62 -24.35 0.89 6.76
C ILE A 62 -25.18 1.16 8.03
N ALA A 63 -25.15 2.37 8.57
CA ALA A 63 -25.93 2.72 9.76
C ALA A 63 -27.44 2.49 9.54
N ASP A 64 -27.99 3.05 8.47
CA ASP A 64 -29.40 2.89 8.10
C ASP A 64 -29.79 1.40 7.99
N ALA A 65 -28.91 0.54 7.43
CA ALA A 65 -29.17 -0.89 7.33
C ALA A 65 -29.26 -1.61 8.69
N PHE A 66 -28.48 -1.17 9.68
CA PHE A 66 -28.50 -1.77 11.02
C PHE A 66 -29.62 -1.19 11.90
N ASP A 67 -29.90 0.11 11.81
CA ASP A 67 -30.98 0.76 12.55
C ASP A 67 -32.36 0.18 12.16
N ASN A 68 -32.59 -0.06 10.85
CA ASN A 68 -33.83 -0.66 10.36
C ASN A 68 -34.02 -2.12 10.81
N VAL A 69 -32.95 -2.84 11.11
CA VAL A 69 -33.01 -4.23 11.60
C VAL A 69 -33.43 -4.25 13.07
N GLU A 70 -32.86 -3.37 13.88
CA GLU A 70 -33.21 -3.23 15.31
C GLU A 70 -34.69 -2.83 15.52
N GLU A 71 -35.23 -1.95 14.66
CA GLU A 71 -36.64 -1.55 14.68
C GLU A 71 -37.60 -2.69 14.25
N MET A 72 -37.15 -3.59 13.36
CA MET A 72 -37.95 -4.73 12.92
C MET A 72 -37.93 -5.92 13.89
N GLU A 73 -36.83 -6.09 14.64
CA GLU A 73 -36.75 -7.09 15.72
C GLU A 73 -37.62 -6.71 16.92
N THR A 74 -37.70 -5.43 17.26
CA THR A 74 -38.51 -4.92 18.38
C THR A 74 -40.02 -4.95 18.09
N THR A 75 -40.43 -4.92 16.82
CA THR A 75 -41.84 -5.00 16.38
C THR A 75 -42.33 -6.43 16.09
N GLY A 76 -41.49 -7.45 16.31
CA GLY A 76 -41.89 -8.86 16.31
C GLY A 76 -42.09 -9.51 14.92
N ASN A 77 -41.70 -8.83 13.84
CA ASN A 77 -41.83 -9.36 12.48
C ASN A 77 -40.66 -10.32 12.18
N LYS A 78 -40.89 -11.63 12.20
CA LYS A 78 -39.87 -12.70 12.03
C LYS A 78 -39.30 -12.86 10.62
N ASN A 79 -39.48 -11.89 9.73
CA ASN A 79 -39.07 -11.97 8.32
C ASN A 79 -38.04 -10.88 7.94
N VAL A 80 -37.10 -10.61 8.84
CA VAL A 80 -36.04 -9.62 8.61
C VAL A 80 -34.96 -10.24 7.72
N THR A 81 -34.98 -9.88 6.45
CA THR A 81 -33.85 -10.17 5.54
C THR A 81 -32.92 -8.96 5.55
N LEU A 82 -31.66 -9.16 5.93
CA LEU A 82 -30.66 -8.08 5.92
C LEU A 82 -30.58 -7.47 4.52
N PRO A 83 -30.63 -6.13 4.37
CA PRO A 83 -30.45 -5.50 3.09
C PRO A 83 -29.04 -5.78 2.55
N PRO A 84 -28.84 -5.80 1.22
CA PRO A 84 -27.53 -6.00 0.63
C PRO A 84 -26.56 -4.93 1.12
N MET A 85 -25.41 -5.36 1.67
CA MET A 85 -24.42 -4.42 2.18
C MET A 85 -23.92 -3.52 1.05
N PRO A 86 -23.80 -2.20 1.30
CA PRO A 86 -23.26 -1.28 0.31
C PRO A 86 -21.82 -1.66 -0.03
N VAL A 87 -21.40 -1.41 -1.26
CA VAL A 87 -20.01 -1.61 -1.68
C VAL A 87 -19.15 -0.49 -1.10
N ARG A 88 -18.04 -0.87 -0.44
CA ARG A 88 -17.08 0.09 0.09
C ARG A 88 -16.40 0.84 -1.07
N PRO A 89 -16.33 2.19 -1.02
CA PRO A 89 -15.56 2.96 -1.99
C PRO A 89 -14.11 2.49 -2.06
N SER A 90 -13.58 2.35 -3.28
CA SER A 90 -12.17 1.99 -3.50
C SER A 90 -11.25 3.14 -3.08
N MET A 91 -10.08 2.80 -2.55
CA MET A 91 -9.08 3.78 -2.18
C MET A 91 -8.61 4.55 -3.43
N PRO A 92 -8.33 5.86 -3.34
CA PRO A 92 -7.81 6.62 -4.47
C PRO A 92 -6.53 5.99 -5.04
N SER A 93 -6.38 6.02 -6.37
CA SER A 93 -5.25 5.38 -7.07
C SER A 93 -3.88 5.92 -6.65
N PHE A 94 -3.80 7.19 -6.26
CA PHE A 94 -2.55 7.79 -5.76
C PHE A 94 -2.05 7.16 -4.45
N CYS A 95 -2.89 6.40 -3.73
CA CYS A 95 -2.48 5.60 -2.57
C CYS A 95 -1.82 4.26 -2.94
N MET A 96 -1.82 3.90 -4.22
CA MET A 96 -1.24 2.67 -4.76
C MET A 96 -0.21 2.98 -5.86
N GLY A 97 0.25 4.24 -5.93
CA GLY A 97 1.24 4.70 -6.89
C GLY A 97 2.63 4.13 -6.61
N ALA A 98 3.51 4.17 -7.61
CA ALA A 98 4.89 3.70 -7.47
C ALA A 98 5.67 4.47 -6.38
N ASP A 99 5.34 5.75 -6.19
CA ASP A 99 5.87 6.61 -5.14
C ASP A 99 5.43 6.19 -3.72
N THR A 100 4.32 5.47 -3.60
CA THR A 100 3.82 4.94 -2.33
C THR A 100 4.35 3.56 -1.98
N THR A 101 4.97 2.85 -2.92
CA THR A 101 5.55 1.52 -2.71
C THR A 101 6.85 1.60 -1.92
N MET A 102 6.93 0.85 -0.82
CA MET A 102 8.14 0.71 -0.02
C MET A 102 8.82 -0.63 -0.31
N TYR A 103 10.10 -0.55 -0.68
CA TYR A 103 10.97 -1.70 -0.86
C TYR A 103 11.81 -1.90 0.39
N ILE A 104 11.65 -3.04 1.04
CA ILE A 104 12.37 -3.36 2.28
C ILE A 104 13.59 -4.20 1.93
N PHE A 105 14.77 -3.69 2.27
CA PHE A 105 16.06 -4.36 2.09
C PHE A 105 16.63 -4.74 3.46
N ALA A 106 17.69 -5.54 3.46
CA ALA A 106 18.42 -5.85 4.68
C ALA A 106 19.14 -4.58 5.17
N GLY A 107 18.60 -3.94 6.24
CA GLY A 107 19.21 -2.79 6.90
C GLY A 107 18.58 -1.43 6.59
N CYS A 108 17.82 -1.30 5.51
CA CYS A 108 17.12 -0.06 5.17
C CYS A 108 15.84 -0.31 4.36
N SER A 109 14.99 0.70 4.24
CA SER A 109 13.88 0.71 3.30
C SER A 109 14.01 1.85 2.31
N VAL A 110 13.52 1.63 1.10
CA VAL A 110 13.52 2.64 0.03
C VAL A 110 12.09 2.90 -0.40
N GLN A 111 11.68 4.17 -0.39
CA GLN A 111 10.36 4.59 -0.83
C GLN A 111 10.46 5.96 -1.49
N ASN A 112 9.81 6.14 -2.64
CA ASN A 112 9.87 7.38 -3.42
C ASN A 112 11.31 7.91 -3.62
N TYR A 113 12.24 7.00 -3.94
CA TYR A 113 13.67 7.30 -4.11
C TYR A 113 14.36 7.92 -2.87
N LYS A 114 13.82 7.65 -1.67
CA LYS A 114 14.42 8.03 -0.39
C LYS A 114 14.78 6.79 0.39
N VAL A 115 15.95 6.80 1.02
CA VAL A 115 16.45 5.76 1.91
C VAL A 115 16.05 6.09 3.33
N TYR A 116 15.54 5.09 4.05
CA TYR A 116 15.16 5.19 5.44
C TYR A 116 15.88 4.09 6.25
N ILE A 117 16.45 4.48 7.40
CA ILE A 117 16.97 3.56 8.40
C ILE A 117 15.95 3.52 9.53
N GLY A 118 15.22 2.40 9.63
CA GLY A 118 14.02 2.33 10.46
C GLY A 118 12.93 3.29 9.95
N LYS A 119 12.60 4.32 10.73
CA LYS A 119 11.64 5.39 10.36
C LYS A 119 12.30 6.73 10.06
N THR A 120 13.63 6.77 10.07
CA THR A 120 14.40 8.00 9.91
C THR A 120 14.83 8.14 8.47
N PHE A 121 14.51 9.27 7.84
CA PHE A 121 15.06 9.62 6.53
C PHE A 121 16.58 9.75 6.62
N ALA A 122 17.30 8.98 5.80
CA ALA A 122 18.75 9.00 5.74
C ALA A 122 19.24 9.91 4.60
N ARG A 123 18.83 9.62 3.36
CA ARG A 123 19.21 10.39 2.16
C ARG A 123 18.28 10.11 0.98
N ASN A 124 18.45 10.90 -0.08
CA ASN A 124 17.85 10.58 -1.38
C ASN A 124 18.76 9.60 -2.15
N LEU A 125 18.16 8.78 -3.00
CA LEU A 125 18.89 8.00 -3.99
C LEU A 125 19.41 8.93 -5.11
N ASP A 126 20.65 8.70 -5.53
CA ASP A 126 21.25 9.35 -6.68
C ASP A 126 20.66 8.82 -8.02
N GLN A 127 21.01 9.44 -9.14
CA GLN A 127 20.47 9.06 -10.45
C GLN A 127 20.82 7.61 -10.87
N LYS A 128 22.02 7.14 -10.54
CA LYS A 128 22.44 5.77 -10.86
C LYS A 128 21.68 4.77 -9.99
N GLU A 129 21.53 5.05 -8.70
CA GLU A 129 20.77 4.24 -7.75
C GLU A 129 19.30 4.14 -8.11
N ARG A 130 18.68 5.25 -8.50
CA ARG A 130 17.31 5.28 -9.03
C ARG A 130 17.15 4.34 -10.21
N GLY A 131 18.08 4.40 -11.17
CA GLY A 131 18.07 3.49 -12.32
C GLY A 131 18.22 2.01 -11.94
N ARG A 132 19.01 1.69 -10.90
CA ARG A 132 19.13 0.32 -10.38
C ARG A 132 17.83 -0.13 -9.71
N LEU A 133 17.23 0.73 -8.89
CA LEU A 133 15.94 0.46 -8.26
C LEU A 133 14.86 0.19 -9.31
N GLU A 134 14.74 1.04 -10.33
CA GLU A 134 13.73 0.87 -11.39
C GLU A 134 13.89 -0.43 -12.17
N LYS A 135 15.14 -0.80 -12.50
CA LYS A 135 15.45 -2.10 -13.13
C LYS A 135 15.02 -3.26 -12.24
N PHE A 136 15.31 -3.19 -10.95
CA PHE A 136 14.90 -4.21 -9.99
C PHE A 136 13.37 -4.31 -9.88
N VAL A 137 12.66 -3.18 -9.80
CA VAL A 137 11.19 -3.15 -9.76
C VAL A 137 10.59 -3.77 -11.00
N LYS A 138 11.16 -3.50 -12.18
CA LYS A 138 10.72 -4.11 -13.44
C LYS A 138 10.94 -5.62 -13.41
N GLN A 139 12.13 -6.08 -13.01
CA GLN A 139 12.44 -7.50 -12.91
C GLN A 139 11.52 -8.22 -11.91
N MET A 140 11.21 -7.62 -10.77
CA MET A 140 10.26 -8.18 -9.80
C MET A 140 8.89 -8.37 -10.41
N LYS A 141 8.35 -7.36 -11.09
CA LYS A 141 7.03 -7.45 -11.76
C LYS A 141 7.01 -8.52 -12.84
N ASP A 142 8.07 -8.58 -13.66
CA ASP A 142 8.19 -9.58 -14.72
C ASP A 142 8.29 -11.00 -14.12
N ASN A 143 8.95 -11.15 -12.97
CA ASN A 143 9.07 -12.43 -12.27
C ASN A 143 7.77 -12.82 -11.55
N GLU A 144 7.05 -11.89 -10.95
CA GLU A 144 5.73 -12.13 -10.35
C GLU A 144 4.72 -12.60 -11.41
N ALA A 145 4.72 -11.98 -12.60
CA ALA A 145 3.88 -12.39 -13.72
C ALA A 145 4.20 -13.82 -14.20
N LYS A 146 5.48 -14.22 -14.15
CA LYS A 146 5.92 -15.59 -14.50
C LYS A 146 5.66 -16.60 -13.38
N ALA A 147 5.84 -16.21 -12.11
CA ALA A 147 5.59 -17.07 -10.96
C ALA A 147 4.08 -17.37 -10.77
N ALA A 148 3.20 -16.50 -11.26
CA ALA A 148 1.76 -16.79 -11.37
C ALA A 148 1.43 -17.90 -12.38
N GLN A 149 2.39 -18.29 -13.23
CA GLN A 149 2.27 -19.37 -14.22
C GLN A 149 3.02 -20.65 -13.80
N ASP A 150 4.05 -20.55 -12.95
CA ASP A 150 4.76 -21.69 -12.34
C ASP A 150 5.34 -21.32 -10.95
N PRO A 151 4.81 -21.87 -9.84
CA PRO A 151 5.24 -21.56 -8.48
C PRO A 151 6.62 -22.13 -8.09
N THR A 152 7.31 -22.85 -8.98
CA THR A 152 8.61 -23.49 -8.72
C THR A 152 9.81 -22.61 -9.15
N ALA A 153 9.56 -21.48 -9.80
CA ALA A 153 10.61 -20.60 -10.31
C ALA A 153 11.36 -19.91 -9.15
N THR A 154 12.52 -20.47 -8.81
CA THR A 154 13.45 -19.92 -7.81
C THR A 154 14.01 -18.59 -8.31
N GLN A 155 13.94 -17.55 -7.47
CA GLN A 155 14.45 -16.21 -7.77
C GLN A 155 15.95 -16.25 -8.10
N ALA A 156 16.34 -15.59 -9.21
CA ALA A 156 17.72 -15.55 -9.66
C ALA A 156 18.64 -14.88 -8.61
N PRO A 157 19.73 -15.54 -8.16
CA PRO A 157 20.60 -15.06 -7.06
C PRO A 157 21.40 -13.77 -7.34
N GLY A 158 21.26 -13.16 -8.52
CA GLY A 158 22.12 -12.07 -9.00
C GLY A 158 21.57 -10.66 -8.83
N ALA A 159 20.25 -10.48 -8.67
CA ALA A 159 19.64 -9.14 -8.70
C ALA A 159 19.85 -8.32 -7.41
N GLN A 160 20.24 -8.98 -6.31
CA GLN A 160 20.38 -8.35 -5.00
C GLN A 160 21.69 -7.59 -4.80
N LYS A 161 22.76 -7.96 -5.53
CA LYS A 161 24.10 -7.40 -5.32
C LYS A 161 24.23 -5.95 -5.81
N ASP A 162 23.36 -5.53 -6.72
CA ASP A 162 23.31 -4.18 -7.29
C ASP A 162 22.48 -3.19 -6.46
N LEU A 163 21.86 -3.64 -5.36
CA LEU A 163 20.91 -2.87 -4.53
C LEU A 163 21.50 -2.56 -3.17
N ASP A 164 22.80 -2.29 -3.12
CA ASP A 164 23.50 -1.86 -1.92
C ASP A 164 23.18 -0.39 -1.58
N PHE A 165 21.90 -0.09 -1.38
CA PHE A 165 21.43 1.23 -0.95
C PHE A 165 21.60 1.43 0.56
N CYS A 166 21.82 0.34 1.29
CA CYS A 166 21.79 0.30 2.74
C CYS A 166 23.18 0.32 3.38
N THR A 167 24.24 0.01 2.63
CA THR A 167 25.62 0.05 3.13
C THR A 167 26.46 0.94 2.23
N GLU A 168 26.42 2.25 2.47
CA GLU A 168 27.47 3.14 1.95
C GLU A 168 28.67 3.08 2.90
N LEU A 169 29.84 2.71 2.36
CA LEU A 169 31.16 2.95 2.96
C LEU A 169 31.71 4.28 2.45
#